data_AF-A0A533XGJ8-F1
#
_entry.id   AF-A0A533XGJ8-F1
#
_cell.length_a   1.000
_cell.length_b   1.000
_cell.length_c   1.000
_cell.angle_alpha   90.00
_cell.angle_beta   90.00
_cell.angle_gamma   90.00
#
_symmetry.space_group_name_H-M   'P 1'
#
loop_
_entity.id
_entity.type
_entity.pdbx_description
1 polymer ?
#
loop_
_entity_poly.entity_id
_entity_poly.type
_entity_poly.pdbx_seq_one_letter_code
_entity_poly.pdbx_strand_id
1 'polypeptide(L)'
;MAEQTQQTQSEPSQVKIPDRLPLLPIRDIVMFPYMVLPLFVGRDMSIKAIEAAVAGNRIIMLAAQRSLEVDNPSQEDIHAVGSVGMVTRMLKLPDDRIKILVQGLAKARIVEFVQNTPYFEVRIETLVEEKPPRTLEAEALLRTVKEQLERLVSLGKILMPDVMVVIENLQDPGRLADMAVSNLGLKVEATQEILELDDPVLRLRRVSELIAAELEVLSMQQKIQAEAKGEMDKTQREYFLREQLKAIQKELGELDERAEEVAEFRRGIQAAKMPEKVLKETEKQLKRLEKMHPDTAEAATLRTYLEWMVELPWSKKTTDKLDIKVAAKVLDEDHYDLEKVKER
;
A
#
# COMPACT_ATOMS: atom_id res chain seq x y z
N MET A 1 -65.03 17.15 -3.80
CA MET A 1 -64.12 18.08 -4.51
C MET A 1 -63.07 18.51 -3.52
N ALA A 2 -61.90 17.87 -3.55
CA ALA A 2 -60.77 18.21 -2.70
C ALA A 2 -59.79 19.02 -3.55
N GLU A 3 -59.63 20.30 -3.24
CA GLU A 3 -58.61 21.15 -3.84
C GLU A 3 -57.24 20.74 -3.28
N GLN A 4 -56.42 20.14 -4.13
CA GLN A 4 -55.01 19.92 -3.87
C GLN A 4 -54.27 21.24 -4.14
N THR A 5 -53.92 21.95 -3.08
CA THR A 5 -52.98 23.07 -3.14
C THR A 5 -51.59 22.52 -3.46
N GLN A 6 -51.18 22.66 -4.72
CA GLN A 6 -49.81 22.39 -5.17
C GLN A 6 -48.86 23.35 -4.43
N GLN A 7 -48.02 22.81 -3.55
CA GLN A 7 -46.88 23.53 -2.99
C GLN A 7 -45.87 23.77 -4.11
N THR A 8 -45.85 25.00 -4.61
CA THR A 8 -44.81 25.51 -5.51
C THR A 8 -43.49 25.47 -4.76
N GLN A 9 -42.56 24.61 -5.20
CA GLN A 9 -41.17 24.61 -4.74
C GLN A 9 -40.57 25.97 -5.10
N SER A 10 -40.32 26.79 -4.08
CA SER A 10 -39.61 28.06 -4.23
C SER A 10 -38.17 27.78 -4.65
N GLU A 11 -37.79 28.20 -5.86
CA GLU A 11 -36.39 28.30 -6.26
C GLU A 11 -35.61 29.13 -5.21
N PRO A 12 -34.38 28.74 -4.83
CA PRO A 12 -33.60 29.51 -3.87
C PRO A 12 -33.37 30.92 -4.40
N SER A 13 -33.71 31.91 -3.58
CA SER A 13 -33.51 33.34 -3.85
C SER A 13 -32.12 33.59 -4.43
N GLN A 14 -32.05 34.06 -5.67
CA GLN A 14 -30.79 34.40 -6.33
C GLN A 14 -30.03 35.40 -5.47
N VAL A 15 -28.97 34.93 -4.83
CA VAL A 15 -28.07 35.78 -4.05
C VAL A 15 -27.44 36.76 -5.03
N LYS A 16 -27.74 38.06 -4.89
CA LYS A 16 -27.18 39.10 -5.75
C LYS A 16 -25.70 39.26 -5.42
N ILE A 17 -24.84 38.82 -6.32
CA ILE A 17 -23.38 38.95 -6.20
C ILE A 17 -22.99 40.38 -6.61
N PRO A 18 -22.34 41.18 -5.75
CA PRO A 18 -21.78 42.46 -6.13
C PRO A 18 -20.57 42.32 -7.03
N ASP A 19 -20.35 43.34 -7.85
CA ASP A 19 -19.20 43.41 -8.76
C ASP A 19 -17.87 43.59 -8.04
N ARG A 20 -17.89 44.07 -6.78
CA ARG A 20 -16.70 44.27 -5.95
C ARG A 20 -16.77 43.44 -4.69
N LEU A 21 -15.72 42.67 -4.43
CA LEU A 21 -15.65 41.76 -3.29
C LEU A 21 -14.27 41.81 -2.63
N PRO A 22 -14.20 41.67 -1.29
CA PRO A 22 -12.96 41.31 -0.62
C PRO A 22 -12.46 39.96 -1.16
N LEU A 23 -11.15 39.85 -1.35
CA LEU A 23 -10.49 38.64 -1.83
C LEU A 23 -9.82 37.92 -0.66
N LEU A 24 -10.06 36.61 -0.57
CA LEU A 24 -9.37 35.70 0.31
C LEU A 24 -8.49 34.76 -0.53
N PRO A 25 -7.16 34.98 -0.55
CA PRO A 25 -6.22 34.04 -1.14
C PRO A 25 -6.22 32.75 -0.32
N ILE A 26 -6.57 31.62 -0.94
CA ILE A 26 -6.55 30.30 -0.31
C ILE A 26 -5.30 29.53 -0.72
N ARG A 27 -4.81 28.68 0.21
CA ARG A 27 -3.68 27.76 -0.01
C ARG A 27 -4.19 26.35 -0.19
N ASP A 28 -3.46 25.56 -0.98
CA ASP A 28 -3.61 24.11 -1.10
C ASP A 28 -4.98 23.61 -1.60
N ILE A 29 -5.92 24.50 -1.89
CA ILE A 29 -7.31 24.16 -2.22
C ILE A 29 -7.81 25.13 -3.29
N VAL A 30 -8.62 24.60 -4.20
CA VAL A 30 -9.41 25.37 -5.16
C VAL A 30 -10.89 25.19 -4.79
N MET A 31 -11.59 26.30 -4.65
CA MET A 31 -13.00 26.32 -4.26
C MET A 31 -13.90 26.19 -5.50
N PHE A 32 -14.76 25.17 -5.55
CA PHE A 32 -15.81 25.04 -6.57
C PHE A 32 -17.18 25.54 -6.09
N PRO A 33 -18.12 25.85 -6.99
CA PRO A 33 -19.51 26.06 -6.62
C PRO A 33 -20.08 24.87 -5.81
N TYR A 34 -21.04 25.14 -4.91
CA TYR A 34 -21.75 24.18 -4.06
C TYR A 34 -20.95 23.48 -2.96
N MET A 35 -19.62 23.45 -3.06
CA MET A 35 -18.77 22.87 -2.01
C MET A 35 -18.81 23.74 -0.75
N VAL A 36 -18.85 23.08 0.41
CA VAL A 36 -18.87 23.71 1.74
C VAL A 36 -17.66 23.22 2.51
N LEU A 37 -16.79 24.13 2.92
CA LEU A 37 -15.55 23.75 3.60
C LEU A 37 -15.18 24.71 4.74
N PRO A 38 -14.67 24.18 5.87
CA PRO A 38 -14.14 25.01 6.94
C PRO A 38 -12.73 25.52 6.57
N LEU A 39 -12.52 26.83 6.66
CA LEU A 39 -11.19 27.44 6.50
C LEU A 39 -10.68 27.99 7.83
N PHE A 40 -9.39 27.79 8.07
CA PHE A 40 -8.65 28.38 9.18
C PHE A 40 -7.78 29.50 8.65
N VAL A 41 -7.97 30.70 9.18
CA VAL A 41 -7.35 31.92 8.66
C VAL A 41 -6.61 32.61 9.79
N GLY A 42 -5.33 32.90 9.58
CA GLY A 42 -4.46 33.53 10.58
C GLY A 42 -3.67 34.74 10.08
N ARG A 43 -3.75 35.10 8.79
CA ARG A 43 -3.06 36.29 8.27
C ARG A 43 -3.93 37.53 8.49
N ASP A 44 -3.34 38.60 9.00
CA ASP A 44 -4.03 39.87 9.26
C ASP A 44 -4.81 40.37 8.04
N MET A 45 -4.20 40.33 6.86
CA MET A 45 -4.83 40.77 5.61
C MET A 45 -6.08 39.94 5.27
N SER A 46 -6.00 38.62 5.43
CA SER A 46 -7.10 37.69 5.20
C SER A 46 -8.21 37.83 6.25
N ILE A 47 -7.84 38.04 7.52
CA ILE A 47 -8.77 38.33 8.62
C ILE A 47 -9.57 39.59 8.30
N LYS A 48 -8.91 40.67 7.89
CA LYS A 48 -9.57 41.93 7.52
C LYS A 48 -10.50 41.77 6.31
N ALA A 49 -10.12 40.98 5.31
CA ALA A 49 -10.99 40.68 4.17
C ALA A 49 -12.29 39.97 4.61
N ILE A 50 -12.17 39.01 5.53
CA ILE A 50 -13.32 38.27 6.08
C ILE A 50 -14.21 39.21 6.92
N GLU A 51 -13.63 40.03 7.78
CA GLU A 51 -14.39 40.99 8.59
C GLU A 51 -15.14 41.99 7.71
N ALA A 52 -14.52 42.49 6.64
CA ALA A 52 -15.18 43.34 5.64
C ALA A 52 -16.32 42.62 4.92
N ALA A 53 -16.11 41.37 4.49
CA ALA A 53 -17.15 40.57 3.84
C ALA A 53 -18.34 40.34 4.78
N VAL A 54 -18.08 39.97 6.04
CA VAL A 54 -19.12 39.70 7.06
C VAL A 54 -19.89 40.96 7.44
N ALA A 55 -19.24 42.14 7.48
CA ALA A 55 -19.89 43.42 7.72
C ALA A 55 -20.79 43.87 6.57
N GLY A 56 -20.50 43.43 5.35
CA GLY A 56 -21.32 43.67 4.16
C GLY A 56 -22.41 42.61 3.96
N ASN A 57 -22.34 41.91 2.84
CA ASN A 57 -23.32 40.91 2.40
C ASN A 57 -22.88 39.45 2.66
N ARG A 58 -21.79 39.24 3.41
CA ARG A 58 -21.15 37.94 3.67
C ARG A 58 -20.63 37.23 2.41
N ILE A 59 -20.47 37.94 1.30
CA ILE A 59 -19.92 37.41 0.06
C ILE A 59 -18.44 37.76 -0.02
N ILE A 60 -17.62 36.80 -0.44
CA ILE A 60 -16.17 36.93 -0.55
C ILE A 60 -15.70 36.25 -1.83
N MET A 61 -14.68 36.80 -2.47
CA MET A 61 -14.01 36.14 -3.58
C MET A 61 -12.93 35.21 -3.02
N LEU A 62 -12.91 33.94 -3.42
CA LEU A 62 -11.86 32.98 -3.09
C LEU A 62 -11.06 32.64 -4.33
N ALA A 63 -9.75 32.78 -4.26
CA ALA A 63 -8.86 32.41 -5.37
C ALA A 63 -7.64 31.67 -4.82
N ALA A 64 -7.23 30.62 -5.53
CA ALA A 64 -6.05 29.85 -5.16
C ALA A 64 -4.77 30.66 -5.41
N GLN A 65 -3.77 30.44 -4.56
CA GLN A 65 -2.40 30.90 -4.78
C GLN A 65 -1.70 30.00 -5.78
N ARG A 66 -0.89 30.59 -6.66
CA ARG A 66 -0.03 29.86 -7.63
C ARG A 66 1.10 29.12 -6.94
N SER A 67 1.63 29.69 -5.86
CA SER A 67 2.71 29.10 -5.07
C SER A 67 2.33 28.99 -3.60
N LEU A 68 2.56 27.82 -3.04
CA LEU A 68 2.26 27.50 -1.64
C LEU A 68 3.26 28.13 -0.66
N GLU A 69 4.47 28.41 -1.13
CA GLU A 69 5.59 28.91 -0.32
C GLU A 69 5.45 30.39 0.05
N VAL A 70 4.55 31.13 -0.62
CA VAL A 70 4.43 32.58 -0.44
C VAL A 70 3.45 32.91 0.69
N ASP A 71 3.96 33.41 1.82
CA ASP A 71 3.16 33.84 2.98
C ASP A 71 2.32 35.10 2.73
N ASN A 72 2.82 36.05 1.96
CA ASN A 72 2.06 37.24 1.60
C ASN A 72 1.99 37.33 0.07
N PRO A 73 1.00 36.68 -0.56
CA PRO A 73 0.91 36.65 -2.01
C PRO A 73 0.67 38.05 -2.56
N SER A 74 1.41 38.38 -3.61
CA SER A 74 1.14 39.54 -4.44
C SER A 74 -0.05 39.26 -5.38
N GLN A 75 -0.47 40.26 -6.15
CA GLN A 75 -1.54 40.08 -7.14
C GLN A 75 -1.18 39.03 -8.21
N GLU A 76 0.11 38.94 -8.58
CA GLU A 76 0.61 38.03 -9.61
C GLU A 76 0.63 36.57 -9.12
N ASP A 77 0.74 36.36 -7.81
CA ASP A 77 0.76 35.05 -7.16
C ASP A 77 -0.64 34.44 -7.02
N ILE A 78 -1.69 35.12 -7.48
CA ILE A 78 -3.08 34.69 -7.34
C ILE A 78 -3.64 34.28 -8.70
N HIS A 79 -4.39 33.18 -8.72
CA HIS A 79 -5.12 32.77 -9.93
C HIS A 79 -6.24 33.75 -10.26
N ALA A 80 -6.38 34.10 -11.54
CA ALA A 80 -7.38 35.06 -11.99
C ALA A 80 -8.81 34.49 -11.88
N VAL A 81 -8.97 33.17 -12.02
CA VAL A 81 -10.27 32.50 -11.87
C VAL A 81 -10.35 31.86 -10.49
N GLY A 82 -11.46 32.08 -9.82
CA GLY A 82 -11.77 31.51 -8.52
C GLY A 82 -13.27 31.34 -8.34
N SER A 83 -13.72 31.31 -7.09
CA SER A 83 -15.13 31.11 -6.75
C SER A 83 -15.61 32.17 -5.79
N VAL A 84 -16.80 32.68 -6.06
CA VAL A 84 -17.55 33.52 -5.14
C VAL A 84 -18.10 32.62 -4.06
N GLY A 85 -17.75 32.90 -2.81
CA GLY A 85 -18.22 32.16 -1.65
C GLY A 85 -19.06 33.02 -0.72
N MET A 86 -19.92 32.36 0.05
CA MET A 86 -20.66 32.96 1.14
C MET A 86 -20.11 32.47 2.48
N VAL A 87 -19.75 33.40 3.36
CA VAL A 87 -19.34 33.10 4.73
C VAL A 87 -20.61 32.80 5.54
N THR A 88 -20.88 31.51 5.76
CA THR A 88 -22.07 31.05 6.48
C THR A 88 -21.90 31.14 7.99
N ARG A 89 -20.69 30.88 8.50
CA ARG A 89 -20.34 30.97 9.92
C ARG A 89 -18.92 31.50 10.10
N MET A 90 -18.70 32.22 11.19
CA MET A 90 -17.40 32.73 11.61
C MET A 90 -17.25 32.55 13.11
N LEU A 91 -16.11 32.01 13.54
CA LEU A 91 -15.75 31.82 14.93
C LEU A 91 -14.32 32.33 15.14
N LYS A 92 -14.14 33.31 16.04
CA LYS A 92 -12.82 33.74 16.50
C LYS A 92 -12.30 32.75 17.53
N LEU A 93 -11.08 32.26 17.33
CA LEU A 93 -10.39 31.36 18.24
C LEU A 93 -9.58 32.17 19.27
N PRO A 94 -9.21 31.58 20.42
CA PRO A 94 -8.43 32.27 21.46
C PRO A 94 -7.00 32.65 21.06
N ASP A 95 -6.50 32.13 19.94
CA ASP A 95 -5.15 32.33 19.40
C ASP A 95 -5.11 33.39 18.27
N ASP A 96 -6.09 34.30 18.25
CA ASP A 96 -6.30 35.33 17.23
C ASP A 96 -6.55 34.82 15.80
N ARG A 97 -6.68 33.50 15.60
CA ARG A 97 -7.12 32.92 14.32
C ARG A 97 -8.64 32.94 14.19
N ILE A 98 -9.12 32.88 12.96
CA ILE A 98 -10.54 32.79 12.65
C ILE A 98 -10.82 31.47 11.93
N LYS A 99 -11.81 30.73 12.43
CA LYS A 99 -12.41 29.61 11.71
C LYS A 99 -13.67 30.08 11.02
N ILE A 100 -13.73 29.96 9.69
CA ILE A 100 -14.92 30.26 8.90
C ILE A 100 -15.47 29.01 8.23
N LEU A 101 -16.78 28.99 7.98
CA LEU A 101 -17.42 28.00 7.12
C LEU A 101 -17.90 28.72 5.86
N VAL A 102 -17.36 28.34 4.71
CA VAL A 102 -17.65 28.99 3.43
C VAL A 102 -18.37 28.03 2.51
N GLN A 103 -19.38 28.53 1.81
CA GLN A 103 -20.10 27.83 0.74
C GLN A 103 -19.79 28.48 -0.60
N GLY A 104 -19.28 27.72 -1.57
CA GLY A 104 -19.11 28.20 -2.94
C GLY A 104 -20.47 28.44 -3.62
N LEU A 105 -20.61 29.57 -4.31
CA LEU A 105 -21.84 29.98 -4.99
C LEU A 105 -21.71 29.88 -6.51
N ALA A 106 -20.66 30.49 -7.07
CA ALA A 106 -20.47 30.61 -8.52
C ALA A 106 -18.99 30.82 -8.86
N LYS A 107 -18.59 30.42 -10.07
CA LYS A 107 -17.27 30.75 -10.61
C LYS A 107 -17.21 32.25 -10.95
N ALA A 108 -16.05 32.87 -10.76
CA ALA A 108 -15.82 34.24 -11.15
C ALA A 108 -14.37 34.48 -11.55
N ARG A 109 -14.18 35.46 -12.43
CA ARG A 109 -12.87 35.94 -12.87
C ARG A 109 -12.59 37.30 -12.23
N ILE A 110 -11.39 37.47 -11.70
CA ILE A 110 -10.85 38.75 -11.23
C ILE A 110 -10.52 39.59 -12.47
N VAL A 111 -11.19 40.73 -12.59
CA VAL A 111 -10.98 41.68 -13.70
C VAL A 111 -9.99 42.76 -13.29
N GLU A 112 -10.03 43.20 -12.03
CA GLU A 112 -9.23 44.31 -11.53
C GLU A 112 -9.00 44.19 -10.02
N PHE A 113 -7.79 44.51 -9.54
CA PHE A 113 -7.54 44.74 -8.12
C PHE A 113 -7.77 46.22 -7.80
N VAL A 114 -8.88 46.51 -7.11
CA VAL A 114 -9.33 47.88 -6.78
C VAL A 114 -8.56 48.44 -5.58
N GLN A 115 -8.17 47.57 -4.66
CA GLN A 115 -7.44 47.92 -3.43
C GLN A 115 -6.51 46.78 -3.02
N ASN A 116 -5.36 47.12 -2.43
CA ASN A 116 -4.42 46.15 -1.85
C ASN A 116 -4.36 46.17 -0.32
N THR A 117 -4.52 47.34 0.29
CA THR A 117 -4.43 47.53 1.74
C THR A 117 -5.71 48.15 2.28
N PRO A 118 -6.24 47.72 3.44
CA PRO A 118 -5.63 46.76 4.36
C PRO A 118 -5.93 45.28 4.01
N TYR A 119 -6.67 45.05 2.92
CA TYR A 119 -6.91 43.77 2.28
C TYR A 119 -7.15 43.97 0.78
N PHE A 120 -7.05 42.88 0.01
CA PHE A 120 -7.36 42.89 -1.41
C PHE A 120 -8.86 43.05 -1.64
N GLU A 121 -9.25 44.08 -2.39
CA GLU A 121 -10.59 44.22 -2.94
C GLU A 121 -10.50 44.10 -4.46
N VAL A 122 -11.34 43.27 -5.05
CA VAL A 122 -11.30 42.96 -6.48
C VAL A 122 -12.63 43.27 -7.14
N ARG A 123 -12.58 43.73 -8.39
CA ARG A 123 -13.71 43.68 -9.30
C ARG A 123 -13.76 42.32 -9.96
N ILE A 124 -14.92 41.68 -9.94
CA ILE A 124 -15.13 40.36 -10.51
C ILE A 124 -16.14 40.38 -11.65
N GLU A 125 -16.03 39.38 -12.52
CA GLU A 125 -17.02 38.99 -13.50
C GLU A 125 -17.47 37.56 -13.19
N THR A 126 -18.76 37.35 -12.93
CA THR A 126 -19.31 36.01 -12.69
C THR A 126 -19.35 35.22 -13.98
N LEU A 127 -18.74 34.03 -13.98
CA LEU A 127 -18.76 33.13 -15.13
C LEU A 127 -20.06 32.32 -15.08
N VAL A 128 -21.01 32.70 -15.94
CA VAL A 128 -22.28 31.98 -16.10
C VAL A 128 -22.08 30.89 -17.14
N GLU A 129 -22.30 29.65 -16.74
CA GLU A 129 -22.23 28.52 -17.67
C GLU A 129 -23.51 28.44 -18.50
N GLU A 130 -23.35 28.38 -19.82
CA GLU A 130 -24.45 28.03 -20.71
C GLU A 130 -24.79 26.55 -20.51
N LYS A 131 -26.08 26.24 -20.36
CA LYS A 131 -26.51 24.85 -20.29
C LYS A 131 -26.25 24.19 -21.64
N PRO A 132 -25.42 23.14 -21.71
CA PRO A 132 -25.12 22.50 -22.97
C PRO A 132 -26.39 21.82 -23.50
N PRO A 133 -26.54 21.70 -24.83
CA PRO A 133 -27.59 20.88 -25.41
C PRO A 133 -27.44 19.43 -24.92
N ARG A 134 -28.57 18.73 -24.75
CA ARG A 134 -28.56 17.31 -24.40
C ARG A 134 -28.11 16.49 -25.61
N THR A 135 -26.82 16.20 -25.69
CA THR A 135 -26.25 15.31 -26.70
C THR A 135 -26.10 13.90 -26.13
N LEU A 136 -26.16 12.90 -27.02
CA LEU A 136 -25.92 11.50 -26.65
C LEU A 136 -24.53 11.32 -25.99
N GLU A 137 -23.54 12.09 -26.46
CA GLU A 137 -22.18 12.10 -25.92
C GLU A 137 -22.14 12.61 -24.47
N ALA A 138 -22.83 13.72 -24.18
CA ALA A 138 -22.91 14.25 -22.81
C ALA A 138 -23.61 13.27 -21.87
N GLU A 139 -24.69 12.61 -22.32
CA GLU A 139 -25.40 11.58 -21.54
C GLU A 139 -24.53 10.34 -21.27
N ALA A 140 -23.79 9.88 -22.27
CA ALA A 140 -22.84 8.77 -22.10
C ALA A 140 -21.76 9.13 -21.08
N LEU A 141 -21.18 10.33 -21.19
CA LEU A 141 -20.14 10.81 -20.30
C LEU A 141 -20.61 10.97 -18.86
N LEU A 142 -21.83 11.49 -18.65
CA LEU A 142 -22.47 11.54 -17.33
C LEU A 142 -22.55 10.15 -16.68
N ARG A 143 -22.95 9.12 -17.44
CA ARG A 143 -23.01 7.74 -16.94
C ARG A 143 -21.63 7.21 -16.59
N THR A 144 -20.65 7.40 -17.49
CA THR A 144 -19.27 6.97 -17.28
C THR A 144 -18.68 7.58 -16.01
N VAL A 145 -18.84 8.89 -15.78
CA VAL A 145 -18.29 9.54 -14.57
C VAL A 145 -18.97 9.03 -13.29
N LYS A 146 -20.29 8.78 -13.32
CA LYS A 146 -20.99 8.19 -12.16
C LYS A 146 -20.48 6.80 -11.83
N GLU A 147 -20.38 5.92 -12.82
CA GLU A 147 -19.83 4.56 -12.65
C GLU A 147 -18.38 4.60 -12.14
N GLN A 148 -17.57 5.54 -12.64
CA GLN A 148 -16.20 5.76 -12.20
C GLN A 148 -16.12 6.21 -10.73
N LEU A 149 -17.00 7.12 -10.29
CA LEU A 149 -17.08 7.56 -8.90
C LEU A 149 -17.52 6.43 -7.96
N GLU A 150 -18.50 5.62 -8.37
CA GLU A 150 -18.91 4.42 -7.62
C GLU A 150 -17.74 3.45 -7.44
N ARG A 151 -16.95 3.23 -8.49
CA ARG A 151 -15.73 2.41 -8.41
C ARG A 151 -14.66 3.02 -7.50
N LEU A 152 -14.49 4.34 -7.48
CA LEU A 152 -13.55 4.98 -6.56
C LEU A 152 -13.94 4.71 -5.10
N VAL A 153 -15.24 4.79 -4.79
CA VAL A 153 -15.75 4.51 -3.45
C VAL A 153 -15.52 3.05 -3.08
N SER A 154 -15.79 2.11 -4.00
CA SER A 154 -15.57 0.68 -3.73
C SER A 154 -14.10 0.31 -3.55
N LEU A 155 -13.18 1.08 -4.17
CA LEU A 155 -11.73 0.93 -3.98
C LEU A 155 -11.19 1.61 -2.71
N GLY A 156 -12.04 2.26 -1.91
CA GLY A 156 -11.71 2.75 -0.58
C GLY A 156 -11.58 4.28 -0.44
N LYS A 157 -11.89 5.07 -1.47
CA LYS A 157 -12.02 6.54 -1.30
C LYS A 157 -13.29 6.84 -0.50
N ILE A 158 -13.15 7.68 0.53
CA ILE A 158 -14.26 8.03 1.41
C ILE A 158 -15.05 9.17 0.78
N LEU A 159 -16.25 8.87 0.29
CA LEU A 159 -17.28 9.85 -0.04
C LEU A 159 -18.44 9.72 0.95
N MET A 160 -19.02 10.84 1.38
CA MET A 160 -20.20 10.79 2.23
C MET A 160 -21.39 10.19 1.45
N PRO A 161 -22.19 9.27 2.04
CA PRO A 161 -23.31 8.64 1.35
C PRO A 161 -24.30 9.65 0.75
N ASP A 162 -24.58 10.74 1.47
CA ASP A 162 -25.49 11.80 1.01
C ASP A 162 -24.99 12.47 -0.28
N VAL A 163 -23.67 12.58 -0.45
CA VAL A 163 -23.05 13.16 -1.65
C VAL A 163 -23.24 12.23 -2.86
N MET A 164 -23.17 10.91 -2.66
CA MET A 164 -23.41 9.93 -3.73
C MET A 164 -24.85 9.99 -4.24
N VAL A 165 -25.84 10.11 -3.34
CA VAL A 165 -27.25 10.24 -3.72
C VAL A 165 -27.48 11.50 -4.57
N VAL A 166 -26.81 12.61 -4.23
CA VAL A 166 -26.90 13.84 -5.03
C VAL A 166 -26.26 13.65 -6.42
N ILE A 167 -25.08 13.02 -6.48
CA ILE A 167 -24.36 12.73 -7.72
C ILE A 167 -25.19 11.85 -8.66
N GLU A 168 -25.84 10.81 -8.15
CA GLU A 168 -26.70 9.91 -8.94
C GLU A 168 -27.85 10.64 -9.64
N ASN A 169 -28.47 11.61 -8.96
CA ASN A 169 -29.60 12.37 -9.48
C ASN A 169 -29.20 13.55 -10.38
N LEU A 170 -27.91 13.88 -10.45
CA LEU A 170 -27.42 15.03 -11.18
C LEU A 170 -27.41 14.78 -12.69
N GLN A 171 -28.06 15.65 -13.48
CA GLN A 171 -28.11 15.57 -14.94
C GLN A 171 -27.28 16.67 -15.63
N ASP A 172 -26.66 17.55 -14.85
CA ASP A 172 -25.89 18.67 -15.35
C ASP A 172 -24.39 18.29 -15.41
N PRO A 173 -23.76 18.28 -16.59
CA PRO A 173 -22.35 17.90 -16.74
C PRO A 173 -21.40 18.79 -15.94
N GLY A 174 -21.68 20.09 -15.88
CA GLY A 174 -20.82 21.04 -15.20
C GLY A 174 -20.83 20.85 -13.70
N ARG A 175 -22.03 20.76 -13.12
CA ARG A 175 -22.20 20.48 -11.69
C ARG A 175 -21.63 19.12 -11.31
N LEU A 176 -21.78 18.09 -12.16
CA LEU A 176 -21.21 16.78 -11.88
C LEU A 176 -19.69 16.84 -11.86
N ALA A 177 -19.07 17.54 -12.79
CA ALA A 177 -17.63 17.74 -12.83
C ALA A 177 -17.12 18.46 -11.56
N ASP A 178 -17.78 19.56 -11.17
CA ASP A 178 -17.42 20.35 -9.99
C ASP A 178 -17.55 19.53 -8.69
N MET A 179 -18.65 18.79 -8.54
CA MET A 179 -18.88 17.92 -7.38
C MET A 179 -17.88 16.77 -7.32
N ALA A 180 -17.59 16.14 -8.46
CA ALA A 180 -16.62 15.05 -8.52
C ALA A 180 -15.24 15.54 -8.06
N VAL A 181 -14.72 16.60 -8.67
CA VAL A 181 -13.36 17.12 -8.42
C VAL A 181 -13.17 17.58 -6.99
N SER A 182 -14.20 18.21 -6.41
CA SER A 182 -14.19 18.66 -5.00
C SER A 182 -13.92 17.52 -4.00
N ASN A 183 -14.13 16.26 -4.41
CA ASN A 183 -13.95 15.09 -3.55
C ASN A 183 -12.78 14.16 -3.96
N LEU A 184 -12.07 14.45 -5.05
CA LEU A 184 -10.97 13.58 -5.53
C LEU A 184 -9.64 13.82 -4.80
N GLY A 185 -9.44 15.00 -4.22
CA GLY A 185 -8.20 15.38 -3.55
C GLY A 185 -7.03 15.58 -4.53
N LEU A 186 -7.32 16.16 -5.70
CA LEU A 186 -6.33 16.45 -6.73
C LEU A 186 -5.37 17.59 -6.32
N LYS A 187 -4.23 17.66 -6.98
CA LYS A 187 -3.30 18.80 -6.82
C LYS A 187 -3.93 20.11 -7.30
N VAL A 188 -3.51 21.23 -6.72
CA VAL A 188 -4.05 22.57 -7.02
C VAL A 188 -3.97 22.88 -8.51
N GLU A 189 -2.87 22.55 -9.17
CA GLU A 189 -2.66 22.87 -10.58
C GLU A 189 -3.69 22.20 -11.49
N ALA A 190 -3.91 20.89 -11.30
CA ALA A 190 -4.91 20.13 -12.06
C ALA A 190 -6.34 20.57 -11.71
N THR A 191 -6.58 20.89 -10.43
CA THR A 191 -7.89 21.34 -9.96
C THR A 191 -8.25 22.72 -10.52
N GLN A 192 -7.26 23.60 -10.61
CA GLN A 192 -7.40 24.94 -11.18
C GLN A 192 -7.60 24.88 -12.70
N GLU A 193 -6.89 24.00 -13.41
CA GLU A 193 -7.11 23.73 -14.84
C GLU A 193 -8.59 23.42 -15.11
N ILE A 194 -9.21 22.58 -14.28
CA ILE A 194 -10.63 22.21 -14.39
C ILE A 194 -11.54 23.40 -14.10
N LEU A 195 -11.24 24.19 -13.07
CA LEU A 195 -12.05 25.37 -12.72
C LEU A 195 -12.09 26.38 -13.87
N GLU A 196 -10.97 26.53 -14.58
CA GLU A 196 -10.78 27.43 -15.71
C GLU A 196 -11.44 26.94 -17.01
N LEU A 197 -11.92 25.69 -17.07
CA LEU A 197 -12.69 25.20 -18.22
C LEU A 197 -14.12 25.77 -18.19
N ASP A 198 -14.44 26.56 -19.22
CA ASP A 198 -15.76 27.17 -19.41
C ASP A 198 -16.78 26.17 -19.97
N ASP A 199 -16.36 25.25 -20.85
CA ASP A 199 -17.24 24.24 -21.43
C ASP A 199 -17.50 23.08 -20.44
N PRO A 200 -18.77 22.85 -20.03
CA PRO A 200 -19.10 21.86 -19.03
C PRO A 200 -18.89 20.41 -19.50
N VAL A 201 -19.00 20.13 -20.80
CA VAL A 201 -18.77 18.79 -21.36
C VAL A 201 -17.27 18.50 -21.46
N LEU A 202 -16.47 19.48 -21.89
CA LEU A 202 -15.01 19.35 -21.89
C LEU A 202 -14.47 19.19 -20.47
N ARG A 203 -14.99 19.97 -19.52
CA ARG A 203 -14.65 19.84 -18.11
C ARG A 203 -14.99 18.45 -17.57
N LEU A 204 -16.20 17.95 -17.82
CA LEU A 204 -16.59 16.61 -17.39
C LEU A 204 -15.70 15.51 -18.01
N ARG A 205 -15.27 15.69 -19.26
CA ARG A 205 -14.36 14.76 -19.94
C ARG A 205 -13.00 14.75 -19.25
N ARG A 206 -12.45 15.93 -18.97
CA ARG A 206 -11.18 16.07 -18.25
C ARG A 206 -11.24 15.40 -16.88
N VAL A 207 -12.34 15.59 -16.16
CA VAL A 207 -12.59 14.91 -14.88
C VAL A 207 -12.64 13.39 -15.04
N SER A 208 -13.32 12.87 -16.06
CA SER A 208 -13.38 11.44 -16.34
C SER A 208 -12.00 10.81 -16.58
N GLU A 209 -11.13 11.51 -17.32
CA GLU A 209 -9.74 11.08 -17.56
C GLU A 209 -8.93 11.02 -16.25
N LEU A 210 -9.08 12.04 -15.40
CA LEU A 210 -8.37 12.09 -14.12
C LEU A 210 -8.86 11.00 -13.16
N ILE A 211 -10.17 10.75 -13.12
CA ILE A 211 -10.72 9.65 -12.34
C ILE A 211 -10.23 8.30 -12.87
N ALA A 212 -10.16 8.10 -14.19
CA ALA A 212 -9.65 6.88 -14.77
C ALA A 212 -8.20 6.61 -14.35
N ALA A 213 -7.34 7.64 -14.41
CA ALA A 213 -5.95 7.53 -13.95
C ALA A 213 -5.86 7.20 -12.44
N GLU A 214 -6.69 7.82 -11.60
CA GLU A 214 -6.73 7.53 -10.16
C GLU A 214 -7.22 6.09 -9.88
N LEU A 215 -8.21 5.62 -10.64
CA LEU A 215 -8.70 4.24 -10.54
C LEU A 215 -7.61 3.22 -10.88
N GLU A 216 -6.79 3.48 -11.91
CA GLU A 216 -5.66 2.63 -12.26
C GLU A 216 -4.64 2.55 -11.11
N VAL A 217 -4.28 3.69 -10.52
CA VAL A 217 -3.35 3.75 -9.38
C VAL A 217 -3.92 2.98 -8.19
N LEU A 218 -5.18 3.21 -7.81
CA LEU A 218 -5.82 2.52 -6.68
C LEU A 218 -5.94 1.01 -6.93
N SER A 219 -6.28 0.60 -8.14
CA SER A 219 -6.36 -0.83 -8.52
C SER A 219 -5.00 -1.51 -8.40
N MET A 220 -3.93 -0.84 -8.84
CA MET A 220 -2.56 -1.33 -8.68
C MET A 220 -2.13 -1.40 -7.21
N GLN A 221 -2.48 -0.41 -6.40
CA GLN A 221 -2.20 -0.42 -4.96
C GLN A 221 -2.89 -1.59 -4.26
N GLN A 222 -4.17 -1.84 -4.54
CA GLN A 222 -4.90 -2.99 -3.99
C GLN A 222 -4.27 -4.32 -4.43
N LYS A 223 -3.85 -4.44 -5.69
CA LYS A 223 -3.17 -5.63 -6.19
C LYS A 223 -1.87 -5.89 -5.42
N ILE A 224 -1.03 -4.87 -5.24
CA ILE A 224 0.22 -4.97 -4.47
C ILE A 224 -0.06 -5.37 -3.02
N GLN A 225 -1.08 -4.77 -2.39
CA GLN A 225 -1.48 -5.13 -1.02
C GLN A 225 -1.96 -6.58 -0.91
N ALA A 226 -2.73 -7.06 -1.90
CA ALA A 226 -3.21 -8.43 -1.94
C ALA A 226 -2.05 -9.43 -2.12
N GLU A 227 -1.08 -9.13 -3.00
CA GLU A 227 0.11 -9.95 -3.21
C GLU A 227 0.98 -10.02 -1.95
N ALA A 228 1.29 -8.87 -1.34
CA ALA A 228 2.07 -8.80 -0.10
C ALA A 228 1.39 -9.57 1.05
N LYS A 229 0.06 -9.45 1.20
CA LYS A 229 -0.70 -10.20 2.21
C LYS A 229 -0.65 -11.71 1.95
N GLY A 230 -0.77 -12.14 0.69
CA GLY A 230 -0.66 -13.55 0.32
C GLY A 230 0.71 -14.16 0.64
N GLU A 231 1.80 -13.43 0.38
CA GLU A 231 3.16 -13.86 0.73
C GLU A 231 3.36 -13.94 2.26
N MET A 232 2.84 -12.97 3.00
CA MET A 232 2.88 -12.98 4.47
C MET A 232 2.12 -14.19 5.04
N ASP A 233 0.89 -14.45 4.55
CA ASP A 233 0.07 -15.57 5.01
C ASP A 233 0.74 -16.92 4.71
N LYS A 234 1.40 -17.05 3.54
CA LYS A 234 2.17 -18.25 3.19
C LYS A 234 3.36 -18.45 4.13
N THR A 235 4.12 -17.39 4.39
CA THR A 235 5.30 -17.44 5.28
C THR A 235 4.91 -17.78 6.71
N GLN A 236 3.82 -17.20 7.22
CA GLN A 236 3.27 -17.52 8.54
C GLN A 236 2.81 -18.98 8.62
N ARG A 237 2.14 -19.48 7.57
CA ARG A 237 1.71 -20.88 7.49
C ARG A 237 2.90 -21.84 7.47
N GLU A 238 3.93 -21.56 6.68
CA GLU A 238 5.15 -22.37 6.63
C GLU A 238 5.88 -22.38 7.98
N TYR A 239 5.99 -21.23 8.64
CA TYR A 239 6.57 -21.13 9.98
C TYR A 239 5.79 -21.99 10.99
N PHE A 240 4.45 -21.85 11.01
CA PHE A 240 3.59 -22.61 11.90
C PHE A 240 3.69 -24.13 11.67
N LEU A 241 3.66 -24.58 10.42
CA LEU A 241 3.81 -25.99 10.07
C LEU A 241 5.18 -26.56 10.49
N ARG A 242 6.26 -25.79 10.37
CA ARG A 242 7.59 -26.21 10.84
C ARG A 242 7.65 -26.37 12.35
N GLU A 243 7.05 -25.44 13.10
CA GLU A 243 6.98 -25.57 14.56
C GLU A 243 6.10 -26.76 14.99
N GLN A 244 4.99 -27.01 14.30
CA GLN A 244 4.18 -28.21 14.53
C GLN A 244 4.94 -29.50 14.26
N LEU A 245 5.69 -29.58 13.15
CA LEU A 245 6.52 -30.76 12.86
C LEU A 245 7.57 -31.01 13.94
N LYS A 246 8.24 -29.96 14.44
CA LYS A 246 9.20 -30.10 15.55
C LYS A 246 8.52 -30.60 16.83
N ALA A 247 7.32 -30.11 17.14
CA ALA A 247 6.56 -30.57 18.29
C ALA A 247 6.15 -32.03 18.16
N ILE A 248 5.66 -32.44 16.98
CA ILE A 248 5.30 -33.84 16.67
C ILE A 248 6.53 -34.75 16.80
N GLN A 249 7.68 -34.38 16.22
CA GLN A 249 8.94 -35.14 16.33
C GLN A 249 9.43 -35.30 17.78
N LYS A 250 9.17 -34.30 18.63
CA LYS A 250 9.48 -34.35 20.05
C LYS A 250 8.55 -35.28 20.83
N GLU A 251 7.25 -35.27 20.53
CA GLU A 251 6.24 -36.15 21.15
C GLU A 251 6.37 -37.62 20.69
N LEU A 252 6.82 -37.85 19.44
CA LEU A 252 7.06 -39.19 18.89
C LEU A 252 8.33 -39.89 19.43
N GLY A 253 9.18 -39.19 20.19
CA GLY A 253 10.39 -39.80 20.77
C GLY A 253 11.54 -40.05 19.80
N GLU A 254 11.41 -39.70 18.51
CA GLU A 254 12.45 -39.92 17.48
C GLU A 254 13.78 -39.19 17.77
N LEU A 255 13.74 -38.13 18.58
CA LEU A 255 14.96 -37.43 19.03
C LEU A 255 15.78 -38.27 20.02
N ASP A 256 15.15 -39.12 20.83
CA ASP A 256 15.84 -39.96 21.83
C ASP A 256 16.49 -41.18 21.17
N GLU A 257 15.77 -41.90 20.30
CA GLU A 257 16.33 -43.08 19.61
C GLU A 257 17.53 -42.72 18.73
N ARG A 258 17.46 -41.57 18.04
CA ARG A 258 18.56 -41.07 17.22
C ARG A 258 19.78 -40.66 18.03
N ALA A 259 19.56 -39.98 19.16
CA ALA A 259 20.65 -39.58 20.03
C ALA A 259 21.32 -40.81 20.66
N GLU A 260 20.54 -41.84 20.99
CA GLU A 260 21.02 -43.11 21.52
C GLU A 260 21.85 -43.90 20.50
N GLU A 261 21.38 -44.02 19.26
CA GLU A 261 22.12 -44.67 18.16
C GLU A 261 23.48 -43.99 17.89
N VAL A 262 23.50 -42.66 17.81
CA VAL A 262 24.74 -41.90 17.60
C VAL A 262 25.70 -42.07 18.80
N ALA A 263 25.17 -42.16 20.02
CA ALA A 263 25.96 -42.39 21.21
C ALA A 263 26.55 -43.81 21.28
N GLU A 264 25.84 -44.81 20.76
CA GLU A 264 26.34 -46.19 20.65
C GLU A 264 27.51 -46.30 19.67
N PHE A 265 27.37 -45.77 18.45
CA PHE A 265 28.47 -45.73 17.48
C PHE A 265 29.69 -44.98 18.02
N ARG A 266 29.49 -43.85 18.72
CA ARG A 266 30.59 -43.09 19.32
C ARG A 266 31.38 -43.91 20.36
N ARG A 267 30.68 -44.70 21.19
CA ARG A 267 31.32 -45.62 22.14
C ARG A 267 32.08 -46.74 21.43
N GLY A 268 31.48 -47.34 20.41
CA GLY A 268 32.12 -48.37 19.58
C GLY A 268 33.41 -47.89 18.92
N ILE A 269 33.41 -46.68 18.36
CA ILE A 269 34.58 -46.09 17.70
C ILE A 269 35.76 -45.93 18.66
N GLN A 270 35.48 -45.47 19.90
CA GLN A 270 36.51 -45.32 20.93
C GLN A 270 37.07 -46.68 21.39
N ALA A 271 36.22 -47.71 21.51
CA ALA A 271 36.63 -49.04 21.93
C ALA A 271 37.49 -49.77 20.87
N ALA A 272 37.24 -49.55 19.58
CA ALA A 272 37.91 -50.22 18.48
C ALA A 272 39.42 -49.89 18.36
N LYS A 273 39.87 -48.77 18.96
CA LYS A 273 41.27 -48.28 18.92
C LYS A 273 41.82 -48.22 17.49
N MET A 274 41.07 -47.57 16.61
CA MET A 274 41.38 -47.44 15.19
C MET A 274 42.66 -46.62 14.95
N PRO A 275 43.42 -46.88 13.87
CA PRO A 275 44.49 -46.00 13.43
C PRO A 275 43.97 -44.59 13.10
N GLU A 276 44.81 -43.57 13.27
CA GLU A 276 44.41 -42.15 13.19
C GLU A 276 43.69 -41.76 11.89
N LYS A 277 44.17 -42.25 10.74
CA LYS A 277 43.52 -42.00 9.43
C LYS A 277 42.11 -42.56 9.36
N VAL A 278 41.90 -43.72 9.96
CA VAL A 278 40.63 -44.43 9.95
C VAL A 278 39.66 -43.77 10.91
N LEU A 279 40.11 -43.49 12.13
CA LEU A 279 39.32 -42.79 13.16
C LEU A 279 38.74 -41.48 12.62
N LYS A 280 39.57 -40.67 11.95
CA LYS A 280 39.15 -39.37 11.40
C LYS A 280 38.04 -39.49 10.35
N GLU A 281 38.11 -40.50 9.48
CA GLU A 281 37.08 -40.71 8.46
C GLU A 281 35.79 -41.27 9.08
N THR A 282 35.90 -42.23 10.02
CA THR A 282 34.74 -42.79 10.74
C THR A 282 33.99 -41.72 11.54
N GLU A 283 34.69 -40.80 12.23
CA GLU A 283 34.08 -39.66 12.94
C GLU A 283 33.37 -38.68 11.99
N LYS A 284 33.94 -38.45 10.81
CA LYS A 284 33.33 -37.58 9.79
C LYS A 284 32.02 -38.18 9.28
N GLN A 285 31.98 -39.49 9.04
CA GLN A 285 30.76 -40.18 8.61
C GLN A 285 29.72 -40.24 9.73
N LEU A 286 30.11 -40.41 11.00
CA LEU A 286 29.20 -40.32 12.14
C LEU A 286 28.53 -38.95 12.25
N LYS A 287 29.29 -37.85 12.08
CA LYS A 287 28.74 -36.49 12.05
C LYS A 287 27.78 -36.26 10.87
N ARG A 288 27.98 -36.97 9.76
CA ARG A 288 27.09 -36.91 8.60
C ARG A 288 25.77 -37.62 8.90
N LEU A 289 25.82 -38.81 9.52
CA LEU A 289 24.63 -39.54 9.98
C LEU A 289 23.81 -38.71 11.01
N GLU A 290 24.48 -38.00 11.92
CA GLU A 290 23.85 -37.11 12.90
C GLU A 290 23.05 -35.95 12.28
N LYS A 291 23.29 -35.60 11.01
CA LYS A 291 22.58 -34.51 10.31
C LYS A 291 21.59 -34.97 9.24
N MET A 292 21.63 -36.24 8.84
CA MET A 292 20.81 -36.79 7.75
C MET A 292 19.42 -37.24 8.20
N HIS A 293 18.45 -37.33 7.29
CA HIS A 293 17.13 -37.89 7.63
C HIS A 293 17.21 -39.43 7.66
N PRO A 294 16.65 -40.12 8.68
CA PRO A 294 16.79 -41.57 8.86
C PRO A 294 16.26 -42.40 7.68
N ASP A 295 15.18 -41.94 7.03
CA ASP A 295 14.57 -42.65 5.89
C ASP A 295 15.31 -42.49 4.55
N THR A 296 16.46 -41.80 4.53
CA THR A 296 17.25 -41.69 3.30
C THR A 296 18.01 -42.99 3.04
N ALA A 297 18.03 -43.44 1.78
CA ALA A 297 18.80 -44.63 1.38
C ALA A 297 20.31 -44.51 1.73
N GLU A 298 20.84 -43.29 1.81
CA GLU A 298 22.21 -43.02 2.25
C GLU A 298 22.42 -43.30 3.75
N ALA A 299 21.42 -43.06 4.60
CA ALA A 299 21.53 -43.28 6.05
C ALA A 299 21.69 -44.76 6.39
N ALA A 300 20.93 -45.65 5.75
CA ALA A 300 21.08 -47.09 5.91
C ALA A 300 22.49 -47.56 5.51
N THR A 301 23.00 -47.06 4.39
CA THR A 301 24.37 -47.39 3.92
C THR A 301 25.44 -46.89 4.89
N LEU A 302 25.27 -45.69 5.46
CA LEU A 302 26.18 -45.11 6.45
C LEU A 302 26.18 -45.89 7.77
N ARG A 303 25.03 -46.40 8.22
CA ARG A 303 24.92 -47.26 9.41
C ARG A 303 25.74 -48.53 9.25
N THR A 304 25.52 -49.28 8.17
CA THR A 304 26.27 -50.51 7.89
C THR A 304 27.77 -50.25 7.77
N TYR A 305 28.17 -49.13 7.16
CA TYR A 305 29.58 -48.73 7.13
C TYR A 305 30.14 -48.52 8.53
N LEU A 306 29.46 -47.75 9.39
CA LEU A 306 29.90 -47.46 10.74
C LEU A 306 29.96 -48.72 11.62
N GLU A 307 29.01 -49.64 11.48
CA GLU A 307 29.02 -50.95 12.14
C GLU A 307 30.29 -51.73 11.80
N TRP A 308 30.59 -51.91 10.51
CA TRP A 308 31.81 -52.60 10.07
C TRP A 308 33.07 -51.96 10.61
N MET A 309 33.15 -50.63 10.59
CA MET A 309 34.34 -49.94 11.10
C MET A 309 34.55 -50.23 12.59
N VAL A 310 33.48 -50.30 13.38
CA VAL A 310 33.55 -50.60 14.83
C VAL A 310 33.88 -52.07 15.11
N GLU A 311 33.33 -53.01 14.33
CA GLU A 311 33.53 -54.44 14.55
C GLU A 311 34.93 -54.95 14.15
N LEU A 312 35.60 -54.26 13.22
CA LEU A 312 36.91 -54.68 12.75
C LEU A 312 37.96 -54.66 13.88
N PRO A 313 38.79 -55.73 14.03
CA PRO A 313 39.74 -55.86 15.12
C PRO A 313 41.03 -55.09 14.86
N TRP A 314 40.94 -53.76 14.71
CA TRP A 314 42.05 -52.87 14.32
C TRP A 314 43.30 -52.99 15.20
N SER A 315 43.13 -53.36 16.47
CA SER A 315 44.19 -53.46 17.46
C SER A 315 44.68 -54.89 17.74
N LYS A 316 44.02 -55.93 17.18
CA LYS A 316 44.45 -57.32 17.36
C LYS A 316 45.25 -57.75 16.15
N LYS A 317 46.50 -58.17 16.38
CA LYS A 317 47.35 -58.80 15.37
C LYS A 317 47.72 -60.19 15.85
N THR A 318 47.64 -61.18 14.97
CA THR A 318 48.26 -62.48 15.19
C THR A 318 49.77 -62.37 15.03
N THR A 319 50.52 -63.16 15.78
CA THR A 319 51.97 -63.29 15.60
C THR A 319 52.22 -64.28 14.48
N ASP A 320 52.80 -63.81 13.38
CA ASP A 320 53.16 -64.67 12.25
C ASP A 320 54.29 -65.63 12.66
N LYS A 321 54.06 -66.93 12.51
CA LYS A 321 55.10 -67.96 12.67
C LYS A 321 55.79 -68.19 11.33
N LEU A 322 56.84 -67.42 11.06
CA LEU A 322 57.64 -67.48 9.83
C LEU A 322 58.81 -68.48 9.93
N ASP A 323 58.64 -69.61 10.60
CA ASP A 323 59.65 -70.67 10.63
C ASP A 323 59.38 -71.67 9.51
N ILE A 324 60.19 -71.58 8.44
CA ILE A 324 60.09 -72.43 7.26
C ILE A 324 60.23 -73.92 7.62
N LYS A 325 60.99 -74.28 8.67
CA LYS A 325 61.13 -75.68 9.09
C LYS A 325 59.87 -76.20 9.76
N VAL A 326 59.21 -75.35 10.55
CA VAL A 326 57.92 -75.68 11.18
C VAL A 326 56.82 -75.73 10.12
N ALA A 327 56.83 -74.79 9.17
CA ALA A 327 55.91 -74.79 8.03
C ALA A 327 56.06 -76.05 7.19
N ALA A 328 57.29 -76.45 6.82
CA ALA A 328 57.57 -77.67 6.07
C ALA A 328 57.10 -78.93 6.84
N LYS A 329 57.37 -78.99 8.15
CA LYS A 329 56.94 -80.13 8.99
C LYS A 329 55.43 -80.27 9.07
N VAL A 330 54.70 -79.17 9.25
CA VAL A 330 53.22 -79.16 9.24
C VAL A 330 52.69 -79.51 7.85
N LEU A 331 53.34 -79.03 6.78
CA LEU A 331 52.99 -79.38 5.40
C LEU A 331 53.20 -80.88 5.12
N ASP A 332 54.25 -81.48 5.69
CA ASP A 332 54.58 -82.91 5.59
C ASP A 332 53.68 -83.80 6.43
N GLU A 333 53.26 -83.34 7.61
CA GLU A 333 52.28 -84.04 8.46
C GLU A 333 50.86 -84.01 7.85
N ASP A 334 50.42 -82.88 7.29
CA ASP A 334 49.05 -82.73 6.77
C ASP A 334 48.85 -83.26 5.34
N HIS A 335 49.94 -83.46 4.56
CA HIS A 335 49.85 -83.86 3.14
C HIS A 335 50.88 -84.94 2.77
N TYR A 336 50.52 -86.22 2.78
CA TYR A 336 51.43 -87.31 2.40
C TYR A 336 51.57 -87.42 0.86
N ASP A 337 52.81 -87.64 0.37
CA ASP A 337 53.15 -87.97 -1.04
C ASP A 337 52.95 -86.88 -2.12
N LEU A 338 53.07 -85.60 -1.75
CA LEU A 338 52.93 -84.44 -2.66
C LEU A 338 54.21 -83.58 -2.77
N GLU A 339 55.39 -84.19 -2.84
CA GLU A 339 56.69 -83.46 -2.81
C GLU A 339 56.79 -82.32 -3.85
N LYS A 340 56.35 -82.55 -5.10
CA LYS A 340 56.47 -81.56 -6.19
C LYS A 340 55.71 -80.25 -5.98
N VAL A 341 54.62 -80.25 -5.20
CA VAL A 341 53.81 -79.04 -4.96
C VAL A 341 54.36 -78.26 -3.77
N LYS A 342 55.07 -78.93 -2.86
CA LYS A 342 55.63 -78.34 -1.63
C LYS A 342 56.95 -77.60 -1.83
N GLU A 343 57.66 -77.86 -2.93
CA GLU A 343 58.92 -77.16 -3.29
C GLU A 343 58.72 -75.76 -3.91
N ARG A 344 57.48 -75.40 -4.29
CA ARG A 344 57.11 -74.07 -4.82
C ARG A 344 56.78 -73.09 -3.70
#